data_AF-A0A7H8KFD3-F1
#
_entry.id   AF-A0A7H8KFD3-F1
#
_cell.length_a   1.000
_cell.length_b   1.000
_cell.length_c   1.000
_cell.angle_alpha   90.00
_cell.angle_beta   90.00
_cell.angle_gamma   90.00
#
_symmetry.space_group_name_H-M   'P 1'
#
loop_
_entity.id
_entity.type
_entity.pdbx_description
1 polymer ?
#
loop_
_entity_poly.entity_id
_entity_poly.type
_entity_poly.pdbx_seq_one_letter_code
_entity_poly.pdbx_strand_id
1 'polypeptide(L)'
;MTDRTRTDTGHVDAHVDEAYLDACADAWQVTGDLAQSILDTLDPEAVDAGDEHRGHCVAWLRRAAERRTLPRPVPSVDPTAGSHAPTVDLLRHAAGAYPGFLDGTSSGRKILLAGPGMRLWHGYFQSDNLLYRPLNAAAAAAVETTLRTGGGTRILEVGAGTGGATAHLLAHWPDDLRGTYDYTVTDMSASLLVGARRRHSGNTPAPVRLEFRRFDFDLADDQGLAPDGYDVVLAVNALHIAADIPSTLRHLRSLVRPGGALVLSESLCAPGDLVHQEFIFNLLPLSAEACRRGSRFHSAAAWQTSFDAAGVDAEIQVNSAGPELVMVAVATAPDAP
;
A
#
# COMPACT_ATOMS: atom_id res chain seq x y z
N MET A 1 4.80 15.20 -37.69
CA MET A 1 5.63 14.31 -36.86
C MET A 1 4.87 14.16 -35.56
N THR A 2 3.92 13.23 -35.54
CA THR A 2 2.98 13.01 -34.45
C THR A 2 3.63 12.09 -33.44
N ASP A 3 3.74 12.62 -32.22
CA ASP A 3 4.25 11.98 -31.03
C ASP A 3 3.55 10.62 -30.81
N ARG A 4 4.35 9.55 -30.77
CA ARG A 4 3.92 8.17 -30.57
C ARG A 4 4.43 7.79 -29.18
N THR A 5 3.55 7.11 -28.42
CA THR A 5 3.77 6.48 -27.10
C THR A 5 3.64 7.36 -25.86
N ARG A 6 2.42 7.87 -25.60
CA ARG A 6 1.95 7.96 -24.21
C ARG A 6 1.05 6.75 -23.97
N THR A 7 1.55 5.78 -23.22
CA THR A 7 0.78 4.62 -22.75
C THR A 7 -0.36 5.14 -21.87
N ASP A 8 -1.60 5.02 -22.34
CA ASP A 8 -2.78 5.34 -21.55
C ASP A 8 -2.97 4.25 -20.50
N THR A 9 -2.33 4.41 -19.33
CA THR A 9 -2.33 3.44 -18.23
C THR A 9 -3.68 3.33 -17.51
N GLY A 10 -4.71 4.04 -17.98
CA GLY A 10 -5.93 4.29 -17.22
C GLY A 10 -5.62 5.28 -16.10
N HIS A 11 -6.30 6.42 -16.09
CA HIS A 11 -6.10 7.42 -15.04
C HIS A 11 -6.51 6.82 -13.69
N VAL A 12 -5.72 7.01 -12.63
CA VAL A 12 -6.01 6.48 -11.27
C VAL A 12 -7.42 6.82 -10.76
N ASP A 13 -8.00 7.93 -11.21
CA ASP A 13 -9.40 8.31 -10.93
C ASP A 13 -10.43 7.28 -11.40
N ALA A 14 -10.12 6.45 -12.41
CA ALA A 14 -11.00 5.37 -12.85
C ALA A 14 -11.21 4.28 -11.77
N HIS A 15 -10.37 4.28 -10.74
CA HIS A 15 -10.42 3.34 -9.62
C HIS A 15 -10.89 3.98 -8.31
N VAL A 16 -11.28 5.26 -8.34
CA VAL A 16 -11.76 6.05 -7.19
C VAL A 16 -13.24 6.38 -7.44
N ASP A 17 -14.11 5.41 -7.15
CA ASP A 17 -15.56 5.53 -7.36
C ASP A 17 -16.30 6.09 -6.12
N GLU A 18 -17.61 6.32 -6.25
CA GLU A 18 -18.43 6.83 -5.13
C GLU A 18 -18.41 5.89 -3.91
N ALA A 19 -18.35 4.57 -4.13
CA ALA A 19 -18.31 3.59 -3.05
C ALA A 19 -16.99 3.67 -2.25
N TYR A 20 -15.87 3.92 -2.92
CA TYR A 20 -14.59 4.21 -2.27
C TYR A 20 -14.66 5.52 -1.46
N LEU A 21 -15.22 6.58 -2.04
CA LEU A 21 -15.33 7.88 -1.37
C LEU A 21 -16.21 7.81 -0.12
N ASP A 22 -17.33 7.09 -0.19
CA ASP A 22 -18.20 6.85 0.96
C ASP A 22 -17.48 5.99 2.02
N ALA A 23 -16.77 4.93 1.63
CA ALA A 23 -15.97 4.13 2.56
C ALA A 23 -14.87 4.96 3.23
N CYS A 24 -14.26 5.93 2.54
CA CYS A 24 -13.27 6.84 3.13
C CYS A 24 -13.92 7.75 4.18
N ALA A 25 -15.11 8.29 3.89
CA ALA A 25 -15.84 9.12 4.82
C ALA A 25 -16.21 8.34 6.10
N ASP A 26 -16.72 7.13 5.95
CA ASP A 26 -17.06 6.23 7.07
C ASP A 26 -15.82 5.88 7.91
N ALA A 27 -14.71 5.52 7.25
CA ALA A 27 -13.46 5.22 7.95
C ALA A 27 -12.93 6.43 8.73
N TRP A 28 -13.00 7.64 8.16
CA TRP A 28 -12.61 8.86 8.86
C TRP A 28 -13.50 9.17 10.05
N GLN A 29 -14.82 8.99 9.91
CA GLN A 29 -15.76 9.19 11.01
C GLN A 29 -15.46 8.23 12.18
N VAL A 30 -15.33 6.93 11.88
CA VAL A 30 -14.98 5.91 12.88
C VAL A 30 -13.62 6.22 13.52
N THR A 31 -12.64 6.64 12.72
CA THR A 31 -11.29 6.97 13.22
C THR A 31 -11.32 8.16 14.19
N GLY A 32 -12.08 9.21 13.87
CA GLY A 32 -12.24 10.38 14.75
C GLY A 32 -12.92 10.02 16.08
N ASP A 33 -14.01 9.25 16.02
CA ASP A 33 -14.74 8.81 17.21
C ASP A 33 -13.86 7.92 18.12
N LEU A 34 -13.11 6.98 17.53
CA LEU A 34 -12.19 6.13 18.27
C LEU A 34 -11.01 6.92 18.86
N ALA A 35 -10.48 7.88 18.10
CA ALA A 35 -9.40 8.75 18.59
C ALA A 35 -9.86 9.58 19.79
N GLN A 36 -11.05 10.19 19.74
CA GLN A 36 -11.61 10.93 20.86
C GLN A 36 -11.82 10.02 22.08
N SER A 37 -12.38 8.81 21.88
CA SER A 37 -12.59 7.83 22.97
C SER A 37 -11.30 7.41 23.66
N ILE A 38 -10.20 7.24 22.91
CA ILE A 38 -8.87 6.97 23.49
C ILE A 38 -8.40 8.18 24.29
N LEU A 39 -8.52 9.39 23.76
CA LEU A 39 -8.07 10.63 24.43
C LEU A 39 -8.85 10.92 25.71
N ASP A 40 -10.15 10.63 25.75
CA ASP A 40 -11.00 10.82 26.93
C ASP A 40 -10.60 9.93 28.11
N THR A 41 -9.90 8.82 27.83
CA THR A 41 -9.46 7.84 28.84
C THR A 41 -7.94 7.79 29.02
N LEU A 42 -7.19 8.56 28.23
CA LEU A 42 -5.73 8.59 28.28
C LEU A 42 -5.24 9.30 29.53
N ASP A 43 -4.45 8.61 30.34
CA ASP A 43 -3.63 9.24 31.37
C ASP A 43 -2.45 9.96 30.70
N PRO A 44 -2.33 11.30 30.80
CA PRO A 44 -1.23 12.05 30.19
C PRO A 44 0.15 11.65 30.72
N GLU A 45 0.24 11.08 31.91
CA GLU A 45 1.50 10.64 32.52
C GLU A 45 1.89 9.21 32.11
N ALA A 46 1.00 8.45 31.47
CA ALA A 46 1.27 7.08 31.03
C ALA A 46 2.22 7.00 29.84
N VAL A 47 2.33 8.08 29.05
CA VAL A 47 3.23 8.12 27.89
C VAL A 47 4.58 8.67 28.30
N ASP A 48 5.63 7.86 28.14
CA ASP A 48 7.01 8.31 28.37
C ASP A 48 7.32 9.53 27.48
N ALA A 49 7.65 10.66 28.12
CA ALA A 49 7.97 11.91 27.44
C ALA A 49 9.23 11.81 26.54
N GLY A 50 10.08 10.81 26.77
CA GLY A 50 11.24 10.50 25.91
C GLY A 50 10.91 9.61 24.71
N ASP A 51 9.71 9.03 24.63
CA ASP A 51 9.30 8.18 23.51
C ASP A 51 8.67 9.01 22.39
N GLU A 52 9.50 9.41 21.41
CA GLU A 52 9.07 10.20 20.26
C GLU A 52 7.96 9.52 19.44
N HIS A 53 7.95 8.18 19.37
CA HIS A 53 6.97 7.44 18.57
C HIS A 53 5.59 7.46 19.24
N ARG A 54 5.52 7.17 20.54
CA ARG A 54 4.25 7.23 21.28
C ARG A 54 3.77 8.67 21.42
N GLY A 55 4.68 9.63 21.61
CA GLY A 55 4.36 11.06 21.56
C GLY A 55 3.75 11.47 20.22
N HIS A 56 4.32 11.00 19.10
CA HIS A 56 3.74 11.18 17.77
C HIS A 56 2.33 10.57 17.66
N CYS A 57 2.11 9.36 18.18
CA CYS A 57 0.79 8.72 18.16
C CYS A 57 -0.27 9.57 18.88
N VAL A 58 0.03 10.09 20.08
CA VAL A 58 -0.89 10.96 20.83
C VAL A 58 -1.18 12.25 20.08
N ALA A 59 -0.14 12.89 19.50
CA ALA A 59 -0.32 14.09 18.70
C ALA A 59 -1.20 13.84 17.46
N TRP A 60 -1.01 12.69 16.81
CA TRP A 60 -1.82 12.25 15.67
C TRP A 60 -3.29 12.03 16.08
N LEU A 61 -3.54 11.33 17.20
CA LEU A 61 -4.90 11.10 17.72
C LEU A 61 -5.64 12.41 18.00
N ARG A 62 -4.97 13.40 18.60
CA ARG A 62 -5.57 14.74 18.85
C ARG A 62 -6.01 15.41 17.55
N ARG A 63 -5.12 15.44 16.54
CA ARG A 63 -5.44 16.02 15.23
C ARG A 63 -6.57 15.26 14.53
N ALA A 64 -6.62 13.94 14.67
CA ALA A 64 -7.68 13.11 14.10
C ALA A 64 -9.05 13.35 14.76
N ALA A 65 -9.10 13.49 16.08
CA ALA A 65 -10.32 13.80 16.82
C ALA A 65 -10.87 15.21 16.52
N GLU A 66 -9.98 16.17 16.26
CA GLU A 66 -10.36 17.54 15.86
C GLU A 66 -10.79 17.64 14.39
N ARG A 67 -10.43 16.64 13.56
CA ARG A 67 -10.77 16.63 12.13
C ARG A 67 -12.27 16.51 11.98
N ARG A 68 -12.92 17.61 11.61
CA ARG A 68 -14.32 17.59 11.19
C ARG A 68 -14.42 16.83 9.87
N THR A 69 -15.08 15.68 9.87
CA THR A 69 -15.57 15.08 8.64
C THR A 69 -16.64 16.01 8.05
N LEU A 70 -16.57 16.29 6.74
CA LEU A 70 -17.66 16.99 6.07
C LEU A 70 -18.92 16.12 6.19
N PRO A 71 -20.07 16.65 6.62
CA PRO A 71 -21.30 15.88 6.65
C PRO A 71 -21.72 15.57 5.20
N ARG A 72 -21.49 14.33 4.74
CA ARG A 72 -22.31 13.74 3.68
C ARG A 72 -23.50 13.03 4.35
N PRO A 73 -24.70 13.09 3.77
CA PRO A 73 -25.81 12.28 4.27
C PRO A 73 -25.37 10.82 4.29
N VAL A 74 -25.37 10.23 5.49
CA VAL A 74 -25.09 8.81 5.71
C VAL A 74 -26.00 8.01 4.79
N PRO A 75 -25.47 7.21 3.84
CA PRO A 75 -26.30 6.27 3.12
C PRO A 75 -26.96 5.35 4.14
N SER A 76 -28.23 4.98 3.95
CA SER A 76 -29.00 4.15 4.88
C SER A 76 -28.51 2.69 4.99
N VAL A 77 -27.23 2.44 4.74
CA VAL A 77 -26.62 1.12 4.71
C VAL A 77 -25.97 0.88 6.06
N ASP A 78 -26.21 -0.30 6.62
CA ASP A 78 -25.56 -0.78 7.84
C ASP A 78 -24.03 -0.70 7.67
N PRO A 79 -23.30 0.09 8.48
CA PRO A 79 -21.84 0.25 8.39
C PRO A 79 -21.08 -1.05 8.70
N THR A 80 -21.78 -2.11 9.09
CA THR A 80 -21.22 -3.45 9.30
C THR A 80 -21.49 -4.44 8.15
N ALA A 81 -22.27 -4.04 7.13
CA ALA A 81 -22.72 -4.95 6.06
C ALA A 81 -21.98 -4.77 4.70
N GLY A 82 -20.93 -3.95 4.65
CA GLY A 82 -20.21 -3.61 3.40
C GLY A 82 -18.80 -4.20 3.28
N SER A 83 -18.24 -4.17 2.08
CA SER A 83 -16.87 -4.62 1.74
C SER A 83 -15.74 -3.82 2.42
N HIS A 84 -16.04 -2.78 3.20
CA HIS A 84 -15.06 -2.06 4.04
C HIS A 84 -15.14 -2.44 5.53
N ALA A 85 -16.03 -3.36 5.92
CA ALA A 85 -16.12 -3.89 7.29
C ALA A 85 -14.77 -4.37 7.86
N PRO A 86 -13.88 -5.04 7.09
CA PRO A 86 -12.56 -5.42 7.59
C PRO A 86 -11.70 -4.23 8.06
N THR A 87 -11.85 -3.06 7.45
CA THR A 87 -11.16 -1.84 7.88
C THR A 87 -11.69 -1.35 9.22
N VAL A 88 -13.01 -1.28 9.38
CA VAL A 88 -13.65 -0.85 10.63
C VAL A 88 -13.32 -1.80 11.78
N ASP A 89 -13.29 -3.12 11.52
CA ASP A 89 -12.92 -4.10 12.54
C ASP A 89 -11.45 -3.97 12.97
N LEU A 90 -10.54 -3.70 12.03
CA LEU A 90 -9.13 -3.47 12.36
C LEU A 90 -8.93 -2.14 13.11
N LEU A 91 -9.67 -1.08 12.74
CA LEU A 91 -9.69 0.19 13.49
C LEU A 91 -10.13 -0.03 14.94
N ARG A 92 -11.24 -0.74 15.17
CA ARG A 92 -11.75 -1.03 16.52
C ARG A 92 -10.78 -1.89 17.32
N HIS A 93 -10.16 -2.90 16.70
CA HIS A 93 -9.14 -3.73 17.33
C HIS A 93 -7.90 -2.92 17.73
N ALA A 94 -7.42 -2.03 16.85
CA ALA A 94 -6.33 -1.12 17.16
C ALA A 94 -6.72 -0.19 18.33
N ALA A 95 -7.92 0.39 18.30
CA ALA A 95 -8.43 1.29 19.34
C ALA A 95 -8.43 0.64 20.73
N GLY A 96 -8.94 -0.59 20.84
CA GLY A 96 -8.96 -1.33 22.11
C GLY A 96 -7.57 -1.64 22.66
N ALA A 97 -6.53 -1.58 21.84
CA ALA A 97 -5.16 -1.89 22.22
C ALA A 97 -4.27 -0.64 22.43
N TYR A 98 -4.75 0.56 22.04
CA TYR A 98 -4.00 1.80 22.17
C TYR A 98 -3.54 2.10 23.60
N PRO A 99 -4.38 1.97 24.65
CA PRO A 99 -3.94 2.27 26.01
C PRO A 99 -2.69 1.49 26.43
N GLY A 100 -2.70 0.17 26.24
CA GLY A 100 -1.55 -0.68 26.55
C GLY A 100 -0.36 -0.48 25.60
N PHE A 101 -0.58 0.04 24.39
CA PHE A 101 0.52 0.41 23.51
C PHE A 101 1.19 1.72 23.97
N LEU A 102 0.38 2.70 24.36
CA LEU A 102 0.81 4.04 24.78
C LEU A 102 1.53 4.03 26.14
N ASP A 103 1.14 3.15 27.07
CA ASP A 103 1.85 2.95 28.35
C ASP A 103 3.08 2.01 28.26
N GLY A 104 3.32 1.44 27.08
CA GLY A 104 4.44 0.55 26.80
C GLY A 104 4.29 -0.89 27.29
N THR A 105 3.15 -1.27 27.88
CA THR A 105 2.89 -2.65 28.33
C THR A 105 2.64 -3.63 27.18
N SER A 106 2.29 -3.13 26.00
CA SER A 106 1.95 -3.91 24.80
C SER A 106 2.76 -3.51 23.57
N SER A 107 3.15 -4.51 22.78
CA SER A 107 3.82 -4.30 21.51
C SER A 107 2.81 -4.21 20.37
N GLY A 108 2.87 -3.15 19.56
CA GLY A 108 1.99 -3.01 18.40
C GLY A 108 2.18 -4.09 17.33
N ARG A 109 3.39 -4.63 17.17
CA ARG A 109 3.61 -5.83 16.33
C ARG A 109 2.81 -7.03 16.83
N LYS A 110 2.75 -7.25 18.15
CA LYS A 110 1.93 -8.33 18.73
C LYS A 110 0.44 -8.05 18.58
N ILE A 111 0.03 -6.79 18.71
CA ILE A 111 -1.36 -6.37 18.55
C ILE A 111 -1.85 -6.63 17.11
N LEU A 112 -1.06 -6.27 16.10
CA LEU A 112 -1.47 -6.32 14.70
C LEU A 112 -1.10 -7.63 13.99
N LEU A 113 0.05 -8.22 14.31
CA LEU A 113 0.63 -9.35 13.56
C LEU A 113 0.60 -10.67 14.34
N ALA A 114 -0.25 -10.79 15.36
CA ALA A 114 -0.50 -12.05 16.06
C ALA A 114 -1.97 -12.23 16.43
N GLY A 115 -2.37 -13.47 16.72
CA GLY A 115 -3.70 -13.80 17.25
C GLY A 115 -4.86 -13.24 16.41
N PRO A 116 -5.84 -12.56 17.03
CA PRO A 116 -6.92 -11.87 16.31
C PRO A 116 -6.44 -10.80 15.32
N GLY A 117 -5.39 -10.05 15.67
CA GLY A 117 -4.85 -8.99 14.82
C GLY A 117 -4.43 -9.50 13.46
N MET A 118 -3.74 -10.64 13.38
CA MET A 118 -3.30 -11.21 12.10
C MET A 118 -4.48 -11.57 11.18
N ARG A 119 -5.61 -12.04 11.74
CA ARG A 119 -6.80 -12.30 10.92
C ARG A 119 -7.40 -11.01 10.37
N LEU A 120 -7.48 -9.98 11.20
CA LEU A 120 -7.99 -8.66 10.80
C LEU A 120 -7.05 -7.97 9.80
N TRP A 121 -5.74 -8.12 9.97
CA TRP A 121 -4.71 -7.70 9.01
C TRP A 121 -4.97 -8.35 7.64
N HIS A 122 -5.17 -9.66 7.60
CA HIS A 122 -5.52 -10.34 6.36
C HIS A 122 -6.83 -9.86 5.73
N GLY A 123 -7.82 -9.45 6.53
CA GLY A 123 -9.08 -8.86 6.07
C GLY A 123 -8.89 -7.47 5.48
N TYR A 124 -8.10 -6.63 6.15
CA TYR A 124 -7.77 -5.28 5.69
C TYR A 124 -7.09 -5.29 4.31
N PHE A 125 -6.14 -6.20 4.11
CA PHE A 125 -5.40 -6.30 2.84
C PHE A 125 -6.07 -7.25 1.82
N GLN A 126 -7.37 -7.54 1.93
CA GLN A 126 -8.10 -8.25 0.88
C GLN A 126 -8.25 -7.37 -0.36
N SER A 127 -8.22 -8.00 -1.55
CA SER A 127 -8.30 -7.29 -2.83
C SER A 127 -9.63 -6.57 -3.07
N ASP A 128 -10.69 -6.99 -2.39
CA ASP A 128 -12.04 -6.45 -2.49
C ASP A 128 -12.36 -5.40 -1.41
N ASN A 129 -11.48 -5.19 -0.41
CA ASN A 129 -11.62 -4.11 0.55
C ASN A 129 -11.63 -2.77 -0.18
N LEU A 130 -12.73 -2.02 -0.08
CA LEU A 130 -12.90 -0.77 -0.83
C LEU A 130 -11.75 0.20 -0.60
N LEU A 131 -11.22 0.30 0.63
CA LEU A 131 -10.19 1.27 0.98
C LEU A 131 -8.79 0.91 0.47
N TYR A 132 -8.60 -0.33 0.03
CA TYR A 132 -7.33 -0.83 -0.50
C TYR A 132 -7.42 -1.21 -1.99
N ARG A 133 -8.63 -1.43 -2.50
CA ARG A 133 -8.89 -1.79 -3.90
C ARG A 133 -8.31 -0.80 -4.91
N PRO A 134 -8.39 0.54 -4.75
CA PRO A 134 -7.85 1.45 -5.76
C PRO A 134 -6.34 1.29 -5.97
N LEU A 135 -5.57 1.03 -4.88
CA LEU A 135 -4.14 0.75 -4.98
C LEU A 135 -3.87 -0.48 -5.86
N ASN A 136 -4.59 -1.57 -5.59
CA ASN A 136 -4.46 -2.82 -6.32
C ASN A 136 -4.91 -2.69 -7.78
N ALA A 137 -6.04 -2.01 -8.01
CA ALA A 137 -6.65 -1.88 -9.34
C ALA A 137 -5.81 -0.98 -10.25
N ALA A 138 -5.33 0.14 -9.73
CA ALA A 138 -4.51 1.06 -10.50
C ALA A 138 -3.13 0.45 -10.83
N ALA A 139 -2.54 -0.32 -9.90
CA ALA A 139 -1.36 -1.13 -10.21
C ALA A 139 -1.65 -2.17 -11.29
N ALA A 140 -2.75 -2.93 -11.16
CA ALA A 140 -3.12 -3.95 -12.14
C ALA A 140 -3.31 -3.36 -13.54
N ALA A 141 -3.99 -2.23 -13.69
CA ALA A 141 -4.17 -1.54 -14.96
C ALA A 141 -2.84 -1.14 -15.62
N ALA A 142 -1.87 -0.64 -14.83
CA ALA A 142 -0.54 -0.32 -15.30
C ALA A 142 0.27 -1.56 -15.72
N VAL A 143 0.18 -2.65 -14.93
CA VAL A 143 0.79 -3.94 -15.29
C VAL A 143 0.22 -4.47 -16.60
N GLU A 144 -1.10 -4.52 -16.75
CA GLU A 144 -1.76 -5.00 -17.96
C GLU A 144 -1.37 -4.18 -19.19
N THR A 145 -1.34 -2.85 -19.07
CA THR A 145 -0.89 -1.96 -20.13
C THR A 145 0.55 -2.26 -20.54
N THR A 146 1.42 -2.49 -19.57
CA THR A 146 2.82 -2.85 -19.82
C THR A 146 2.93 -4.20 -20.54
N LEU A 147 2.20 -5.22 -20.10
CA LEU A 147 2.23 -6.54 -20.74
C LEU A 147 1.70 -6.51 -22.18
N ARG A 148 0.68 -5.68 -22.46
CA ARG A 148 0.13 -5.49 -23.82
C ARG A 148 1.09 -4.75 -24.76
N THR A 149 1.87 -3.80 -24.24
CA THR A 149 2.67 -2.88 -25.08
C THR A 149 4.15 -3.24 -25.16
N GLY A 150 4.76 -3.64 -24.05
CA GLY A 150 6.18 -4.02 -23.97
C GLY A 150 6.44 -5.47 -24.34
N GLY A 151 5.40 -6.31 -24.38
CA GLY A 151 5.51 -7.75 -24.55
C GLY A 151 6.17 -8.44 -23.34
N GLY A 152 6.22 -9.77 -23.39
CA GLY A 152 6.85 -10.58 -22.35
C GLY A 152 5.89 -11.05 -21.26
N THR A 153 6.43 -11.82 -20.32
CA THR A 153 5.63 -12.73 -19.49
C THR A 153 6.13 -12.88 -18.05
N ARG A 154 7.15 -12.14 -17.63
CA ARG A 154 7.76 -12.25 -16.30
C ARG A 154 7.42 -11.04 -15.42
N ILE A 155 6.73 -11.32 -14.33
CA ILE A 155 6.26 -10.31 -13.38
C ILE A 155 6.91 -10.58 -12.02
N LEU A 156 7.44 -9.53 -11.38
CA LEU A 156 7.94 -9.55 -10.01
C LEU A 156 7.09 -8.63 -9.15
N GLU A 157 6.40 -9.16 -8.13
CA GLU A 157 5.77 -8.36 -7.09
C GLU A 157 6.69 -8.28 -5.87
N VAL A 158 6.99 -7.07 -5.43
CA VAL A 158 7.85 -6.74 -4.29
C VAL A 158 7.01 -6.20 -3.15
N GLY A 159 7.21 -6.75 -1.95
CA GLY A 159 6.43 -6.35 -0.76
C GLY A 159 4.96 -6.76 -0.85
N ALA A 160 4.69 -7.95 -1.40
CA ALA A 160 3.34 -8.44 -1.65
C ALA A 160 2.50 -8.59 -0.36
N GLY A 161 3.16 -8.73 0.79
CA GLY A 161 2.52 -8.95 2.08
C GLY A 161 1.57 -10.14 2.04
N THR A 162 0.28 -9.88 2.24
CA THR A 162 -0.76 -10.90 2.21
C THR A 162 -1.20 -11.30 0.79
N GLY A 163 -0.66 -10.67 -0.25
CA GLY A 163 -0.96 -10.91 -1.66
C GLY A 163 -2.27 -10.29 -2.13
N GLY A 164 -2.59 -9.08 -1.65
CA GLY A 164 -3.81 -8.34 -2.04
C GLY A 164 -3.75 -7.89 -3.50
N ALA A 165 -2.65 -7.28 -3.92
CA ALA A 165 -2.44 -6.92 -5.32
C ALA A 165 -2.32 -8.15 -6.21
N THR A 166 -1.60 -9.20 -5.76
CA THR A 166 -1.60 -10.51 -6.43
C THR A 166 -3.04 -11.01 -6.67
N ALA A 167 -3.89 -11.02 -5.63
CA ALA A 167 -5.27 -11.51 -5.74
C ALA A 167 -6.09 -10.70 -6.75
N HIS A 168 -5.91 -9.37 -6.73
CA HIS A 168 -6.62 -8.49 -7.64
C HIS A 168 -6.23 -8.75 -9.09
N LEU A 169 -4.93 -8.81 -9.39
CA LEU A 169 -4.43 -9.05 -10.74
C LEU A 169 -4.83 -10.44 -11.28
N LEU A 170 -4.80 -11.47 -10.44
CA LEU A 170 -5.23 -12.82 -10.84
C LEU A 170 -6.73 -12.91 -11.10
N ALA A 171 -7.55 -12.22 -10.30
CA ALA A 171 -9.01 -12.22 -10.45
C ALA A 171 -9.49 -11.45 -11.69
N HIS A 172 -8.72 -10.46 -12.14
CA HIS A 172 -9.02 -9.63 -13.30
C HIS A 172 -8.06 -9.90 -14.46
N TRP A 173 -7.42 -11.08 -14.48
CA TRP A 173 -6.43 -11.41 -15.49
C TRP A 173 -7.05 -11.29 -16.90
N PRO A 174 -6.45 -10.51 -17.82
CA PRO A 174 -7.08 -10.27 -19.11
C PRO A 174 -7.18 -11.52 -19.99
N ASP A 175 -8.38 -11.78 -20.52
CA ASP A 175 -8.64 -12.92 -21.41
C ASP A 175 -7.95 -12.80 -22.77
N ASP A 176 -7.51 -11.60 -23.17
CA ASP A 176 -6.83 -11.32 -24.44
C ASP A 176 -5.30 -11.54 -24.37
N LEU A 177 -4.71 -11.55 -23.16
CA LEU A 177 -3.30 -11.86 -22.97
C LEU A 177 -3.03 -13.34 -23.29
N ARG A 178 -2.32 -13.58 -24.39
CA ARG A 178 -1.88 -14.92 -24.82
C ARG A 178 -0.51 -15.25 -24.21
N GLY A 179 -0.23 -16.52 -23.97
CA GLY A 179 1.07 -17.00 -23.51
C GLY A 179 1.04 -17.61 -22.10
N THR A 180 2.23 -17.84 -21.55
CA THR A 180 2.41 -18.33 -20.18
C THR A 180 3.22 -17.30 -19.40
N TYR A 181 2.67 -16.86 -18.27
CA TYR A 181 3.20 -15.79 -17.44
C TYR A 181 3.80 -16.35 -16.16
N ASP A 182 5.07 -16.06 -15.93
CA ASP A 182 5.78 -16.40 -14.70
C ASP A 182 5.66 -15.20 -13.75
N TYR A 183 4.91 -15.38 -12.66
CA TYR A 183 4.66 -14.34 -11.68
C TYR A 183 5.31 -14.70 -10.34
N THR A 184 6.43 -14.04 -10.07
CA THR A 184 7.21 -14.16 -8.83
C THR A 184 6.68 -13.17 -7.79
N VAL A 185 6.09 -13.69 -6.72
CA VAL A 185 5.55 -12.92 -5.59
C VAL A 185 6.53 -12.95 -4.44
N THR A 186 6.91 -11.78 -3.94
CA THR A 186 7.97 -11.66 -2.93
C THR A 186 7.61 -10.77 -1.76
N ASP A 187 8.15 -11.11 -0.59
CA ASP A 187 8.06 -10.33 0.64
C ASP A 187 9.19 -10.73 1.59
N MET A 188 9.62 -9.83 2.47
CA MET A 188 10.65 -10.15 3.48
C MET A 188 10.11 -11.12 4.55
N SER A 189 8.79 -11.09 4.80
CA SER A 189 8.10 -11.82 5.84
C SER A 189 7.66 -13.20 5.37
N ALA A 190 8.37 -14.22 5.83
CA ALA A 190 8.02 -15.62 5.55
C ALA A 190 6.59 -15.98 6.02
N SER A 191 6.11 -15.40 7.13
CA SER A 191 4.76 -15.69 7.64
C SER A 191 3.66 -15.12 6.73
N LEU A 192 3.87 -13.92 6.18
CA LEU A 192 2.94 -13.31 5.23
C LEU A 192 2.91 -14.09 3.90
N LEU A 193 4.07 -14.51 3.38
CA LEU A 193 4.17 -15.35 2.19
C LEU A 193 3.43 -16.69 2.33
N VAL A 194 3.49 -17.33 3.50
CA VAL A 194 2.71 -18.56 3.75
C VAL A 194 1.20 -18.29 3.62
N GLY A 195 0.73 -17.16 4.15
CA GLY A 195 -0.66 -16.73 4.02
C GLY A 195 -1.04 -16.41 2.57
N ALA A 196 -0.20 -15.67 1.85
CA ALA A 196 -0.39 -15.34 0.44
C ALA A 196 -0.45 -16.61 -0.42
N ARG A 197 0.50 -17.55 -0.25
CA ARG A 197 0.50 -18.83 -0.97
C ARG A 197 -0.77 -19.63 -0.74
N ARG A 198 -1.26 -19.71 0.50
CA ARG A 198 -2.51 -20.42 0.83
C ARG A 198 -3.72 -19.79 0.15
N ARG A 199 -3.79 -18.45 0.08
CA ARG A 199 -4.87 -17.70 -0.59
C ARG A 199 -4.95 -18.01 -2.09
N HIS A 200 -3.80 -18.25 -2.71
CA HIS A 200 -3.69 -18.43 -4.17
C HIS A 200 -3.66 -19.91 -4.61
N SER A 201 -3.64 -20.85 -3.68
CA SER A 201 -3.77 -22.28 -3.97
C SER A 201 -5.14 -22.61 -4.58
N GLY A 202 -5.21 -22.66 -5.91
CA GLY A 202 -6.40 -23.09 -6.66
C GLY A 202 -7.19 -21.98 -7.36
N ASN A 203 -6.76 -20.71 -7.23
CA ASN A 203 -7.41 -19.55 -7.87
C ASN A 203 -6.48 -18.84 -8.88
N THR A 204 -5.50 -19.57 -9.42
CA THR A 204 -4.56 -19.04 -10.41
C THR A 204 -5.11 -19.27 -11.82
N PRO A 205 -5.23 -18.24 -12.66
CA PRO A 205 -5.60 -18.41 -14.06
C PRO A 205 -4.65 -19.39 -14.76
N ALA A 206 -5.19 -20.21 -15.66
CA ALA A 206 -4.42 -21.22 -16.40
C ALA A 206 -3.12 -20.70 -17.07
N PRO A 207 -3.06 -19.46 -17.64
CA PRO A 207 -1.81 -18.97 -18.23
C PRO A 207 -0.77 -18.52 -17.20
N VAL A 208 -1.08 -18.40 -15.91
CA VAL A 208 -0.18 -17.84 -14.90
C VAL A 208 0.46 -18.94 -14.04
N ARG A 209 1.79 -18.88 -13.88
CA ARG A 209 2.59 -19.71 -12.98
C ARG A 209 3.05 -18.84 -11.82
N LEU A 210 2.58 -19.16 -10.61
CA LEU A 210 2.97 -18.43 -9.40
C LEU A 210 4.18 -19.07 -8.72
N GLU A 211 5.15 -18.22 -8.40
CA GLU A 211 6.25 -18.55 -7.50
C GLU A 211 6.19 -17.63 -6.28
N PHE A 212 6.46 -18.16 -5.09
CA PHE A 212 6.58 -17.37 -3.86
C PHE A 212 7.99 -17.51 -3.31
N ARG A 213 8.67 -16.39 -3.07
CA ARG A 213 10.03 -16.40 -2.51
C ARG A 213 10.25 -15.20 -1.59
N ARG A 214 11.21 -15.35 -0.68
CA ARG A 214 11.64 -14.23 0.16
C ARG A 214 12.48 -13.26 -0.67
N PHE A 215 12.26 -11.97 -0.47
CA PHE A 215 13.09 -10.90 -0.99
C PHE A 215 13.00 -9.69 -0.05
N ASP A 216 14.12 -9.09 0.24
CA ASP A 216 14.24 -7.89 1.06
C ASP A 216 14.79 -6.76 0.19
N PHE A 217 13.93 -5.80 -0.18
CA PHE A 217 14.30 -4.75 -1.13
C PHE A 217 15.29 -3.72 -0.56
N ASP A 218 15.54 -3.72 0.75
CA ASP A 218 16.54 -2.88 1.40
C ASP A 218 17.96 -3.50 1.32
N LEU A 219 18.08 -4.78 0.97
CA LEU A 219 19.37 -5.45 0.82
C LEU A 219 19.88 -5.38 -0.62
N ALA A 220 21.12 -4.91 -0.78
CA ALA A 220 21.81 -4.85 -2.07
C ALA A 220 22.48 -6.18 -2.49
N ASP A 221 22.39 -7.21 -1.64
CA ASP A 221 23.00 -8.52 -1.89
C ASP A 221 22.31 -9.26 -3.06
N ASP A 222 23.03 -10.19 -3.69
CA ASP A 222 22.42 -11.13 -4.63
C ASP A 222 21.45 -12.06 -3.90
N GLN A 223 20.17 -11.72 -4.00
CA GLN A 223 19.07 -12.48 -3.45
C GLN A 223 18.48 -13.46 -4.46
N GLY A 224 19.17 -13.72 -5.58
CA GLY A 224 18.79 -14.65 -6.64
C GLY A 224 17.73 -14.10 -7.60
N LEU A 225 17.66 -12.79 -7.77
CA LEU A 225 16.86 -12.11 -8.79
C LEU A 225 17.83 -11.56 -9.84
N ALA A 226 17.66 -11.95 -11.09
CA ALA A 226 18.56 -11.53 -12.16
C ALA A 226 18.30 -10.07 -12.57
N PRO A 227 19.35 -9.25 -12.77
CA PRO A 227 19.22 -7.98 -13.49
C PRO A 227 18.59 -8.19 -14.86
N ASP A 228 17.81 -7.21 -15.31
CA ASP A 228 17.04 -7.28 -16.56
C ASP A 228 16.17 -8.56 -16.69
N GLY A 229 15.76 -9.14 -15.56
CA GLY A 229 15.10 -10.44 -15.50
C GLY A 229 13.59 -10.40 -15.72
N TYR A 230 12.98 -9.22 -15.55
CA TYR A 230 11.53 -9.05 -15.47
C TYR A 230 11.01 -8.01 -16.47
N ASP A 231 9.86 -8.32 -17.05
CA ASP A 231 9.09 -7.40 -17.91
C ASP A 231 8.40 -6.32 -17.06
N VAL A 232 7.92 -6.73 -15.88
CA VAL A 232 7.26 -5.86 -14.92
C VAL A 232 7.80 -6.14 -13.52
N VAL A 233 8.25 -5.10 -12.84
CA VAL A 233 8.44 -5.12 -11.38
C VAL A 233 7.36 -4.24 -10.78
N LEU A 234 6.51 -4.78 -9.90
CA LEU A 234 5.48 -4.01 -9.21
C LEU A 234 5.67 -4.00 -7.69
N ALA A 235 5.27 -2.91 -7.05
CA ALA A 235 5.12 -2.83 -5.60
C ALA A 235 3.85 -2.03 -5.26
N VAL A 236 3.02 -2.58 -4.37
CA VAL A 236 1.75 -1.96 -3.98
C VAL A 236 1.76 -1.69 -2.48
N ASN A 237 1.87 -0.41 -2.15
CA ASN A 237 1.85 0.18 -0.81
C ASN A 237 2.89 -0.46 0.12
N ALA A 238 4.13 -0.50 -0.35
CA ALA A 238 5.23 -1.25 0.27
C ALA A 238 6.52 -0.43 0.39
N LEU A 239 6.82 0.46 -0.57
CA LEU A 239 8.11 1.14 -0.63
C LEU A 239 8.18 2.37 0.26
N HIS A 240 7.06 2.91 0.73
CA HIS A 240 7.04 4.04 1.68
C HIS A 240 7.73 3.73 3.03
N ILE A 241 8.00 2.46 3.33
CA ILE A 241 8.76 2.04 4.53
C ILE A 241 10.22 1.64 4.24
N ALA A 242 10.69 1.78 2.99
CA ALA A 242 12.08 1.46 2.66
C ALA A 242 13.07 2.34 3.43
N ALA A 243 14.23 1.76 3.77
CA ALA A 243 15.25 2.47 4.52
C ALA A 243 15.89 3.62 3.71
N ASP A 244 16.01 3.42 2.39
CA ASP A 244 16.51 4.42 1.43
C ASP A 244 15.75 4.25 0.10
N ILE A 245 14.66 5.02 -0.06
CA ILE A 245 13.78 4.95 -1.23
C ILE A 245 14.57 5.12 -2.54
N PRO A 246 15.42 6.16 -2.75
CA PRO A 246 16.22 6.27 -3.97
C PRO A 246 17.10 5.05 -4.27
N SER A 247 17.75 4.47 -3.25
CA SER A 247 18.53 3.24 -3.43
C SER A 247 17.68 2.04 -3.80
N THR A 248 16.53 1.87 -3.15
CA THR A 248 15.56 0.81 -3.47
C THR A 248 15.02 0.97 -4.89
N LEU A 249 14.66 2.19 -5.32
CA LEU A 249 14.20 2.46 -6.69
C LEU A 249 15.25 2.08 -7.73
N ARG A 250 16.53 2.42 -7.51
CA ARG A 250 17.64 1.99 -8.39
C ARG A 250 17.78 0.47 -8.46
N HIS A 251 17.70 -0.20 -7.30
CA HIS A 251 17.78 -1.66 -7.24
C HIS A 251 16.63 -2.30 -8.01
N LEU A 252 15.38 -1.93 -7.73
CA LEU A 252 14.22 -2.48 -8.41
C LEU A 252 14.24 -2.16 -9.91
N ARG A 253 14.67 -0.96 -10.30
CA ARG A 253 14.85 -0.60 -11.69
C ARG A 253 15.86 -1.51 -12.40
N SER A 254 16.93 -1.94 -11.74
CA SER A 254 17.94 -2.84 -12.33
C SER A 254 17.41 -4.25 -12.65
N LEU A 255 16.30 -4.65 -12.03
CA LEU A 255 15.64 -5.94 -12.29
C LEU A 255 14.71 -5.88 -13.51
N VAL A 256 14.36 -4.67 -13.97
CA VAL A 256 13.48 -4.43 -15.12
C VAL A 256 14.31 -4.44 -16.40
N ARG A 257 13.97 -5.33 -17.33
CA ARG A 257 14.63 -5.41 -18.64
C ARG A 257 14.45 -4.15 -19.48
N PRO A 258 15.26 -3.93 -20.53
CA PRO A 258 14.98 -2.90 -21.53
C PRO A 258 13.56 -3.05 -22.11
N GLY A 259 12.82 -1.95 -22.19
CA GLY A 259 11.41 -1.91 -22.62
C GLY A 259 10.39 -2.44 -21.59
N GLY A 260 10.82 -2.92 -20.42
CA GLY A 260 9.95 -3.29 -19.29
C GLY A 260 9.56 -2.08 -18.44
N ALA A 261 8.80 -2.29 -17.36
CA ALA A 261 8.41 -1.20 -16.44
C ALA A 261 8.56 -1.55 -14.95
N LEU A 262 8.93 -0.53 -14.17
CA LEU A 262 8.72 -0.49 -12.72
C LEU A 262 7.39 0.22 -12.44
N VAL A 263 6.48 -0.45 -11.73
CA VAL A 263 5.14 0.05 -11.39
C VAL A 263 5.00 0.16 -9.88
N LEU A 264 4.76 1.37 -9.36
CA LEU A 264 4.46 1.60 -7.95
C LEU A 264 3.04 2.06 -7.78
N SER A 265 2.36 1.58 -6.75
CA SER A 265 1.07 2.10 -6.34
C SER A 265 1.08 2.34 -4.83
N GLU A 266 0.90 3.58 -4.39
CA GLU A 266 1.17 3.99 -3.00
C GLU A 266 0.10 4.93 -2.47
N SER A 267 -0.27 4.77 -1.20
CA SER A 267 -1.01 5.79 -0.47
C SER A 267 -0.10 6.99 -0.21
N LEU A 268 -0.65 8.19 -0.34
CA LEU A 268 0.08 9.44 -0.13
C LEU A 268 -0.43 10.19 1.09
N CYS A 269 0.44 11.01 1.65
CA CYS A 269 0.08 12.03 2.63
C CYS A 269 0.67 13.37 2.19
N ALA A 270 -0.19 14.38 2.00
CA ALA A 270 0.27 15.73 1.72
C ALA A 270 0.91 16.34 2.99
N PRO A 271 1.86 17.28 2.85
CA PRO A 271 2.49 17.90 4.02
C PRO A 271 1.45 18.57 4.94
N GLY A 272 1.39 18.12 6.19
CA GLY A 272 0.46 18.66 7.19
C GLY A 272 -0.95 18.04 7.17
N ASP A 273 -1.22 17.06 6.31
CA ASP A 273 -2.46 16.29 6.32
C ASP A 273 -2.38 15.07 7.26
N LEU A 274 -3.43 14.25 7.23
CA LEU A 274 -3.54 12.96 7.93
C LEU A 274 -4.16 11.93 6.97
N VAL A 275 -3.72 10.67 7.12
CA VAL A 275 -4.24 9.49 6.40
C VAL A 275 -4.83 8.54 7.44
N HIS A 276 -6.09 8.10 7.31
CA HIS A 276 -6.76 7.36 8.40
C HIS A 276 -6.05 6.05 8.75
N GLN A 277 -5.39 5.45 7.75
CA GLN A 277 -4.61 4.22 7.87
C GLN A 277 -3.51 4.33 8.95
N GLU A 278 -3.01 5.53 9.22
CA GLU A 278 -2.02 5.77 10.28
C GLU A 278 -2.59 5.48 11.66
N PHE A 279 -3.90 5.58 11.89
CA PHE A 279 -4.52 5.12 13.14
C PHE A 279 -4.17 3.66 13.43
N ILE A 280 -4.12 2.81 12.41
CA ILE A 280 -3.74 1.40 12.57
C ILE A 280 -2.22 1.29 12.63
N PHE A 281 -1.53 1.86 11.64
CA PHE A 281 -0.13 1.58 11.42
C PHE A 281 0.81 2.31 12.39
N ASN A 282 0.36 3.34 13.10
CA ASN A 282 1.12 3.99 14.18
C ASN A 282 1.39 3.07 15.37
N LEU A 283 0.74 1.91 15.46
CA LEU A 283 1.15 0.87 16.39
C LEU A 283 2.46 0.16 15.95
N LEU A 284 2.82 0.21 14.67
CA LEU A 284 4.07 -0.33 14.14
C LEU A 284 5.21 0.69 14.26
N PRO A 285 6.48 0.24 14.33
CA PRO A 285 7.62 1.15 14.40
C PRO A 285 7.59 2.21 13.29
N LEU A 286 7.89 3.44 13.66
CA LEU A 286 8.00 4.59 12.77
C LEU A 286 9.43 5.14 12.87
N SER A 287 10.04 5.45 11.73
CA SER A 287 11.38 6.05 11.73
C SER A 287 11.35 7.46 12.30
N ALA A 288 12.45 7.94 12.88
CA ALA A 288 12.54 9.30 13.39
C ALA A 288 12.27 10.36 12.29
N GLU A 289 12.63 10.05 11.03
CA GLU A 289 12.30 10.90 9.90
C GLU A 289 10.79 10.96 9.64
N ALA A 290 10.11 9.81 9.64
CA ALA A 290 8.67 9.77 9.46
C ALA A 290 7.92 10.44 10.63
N CYS A 291 8.41 10.30 11.88
CA CYS A 291 7.90 11.06 13.03
C CYS A 291 8.00 12.57 12.80
N ARG A 292 9.16 13.07 12.34
CA ARG A 292 9.38 14.50 12.04
C ARG A 292 8.54 15.01 10.87
N ARG A 293 8.37 14.18 9.84
CA ARG A 293 7.47 14.46 8.70
C ARG A 293 6.01 14.47 9.12
N GLY A 294 5.67 13.78 10.20
CA GLY A 294 4.32 13.63 10.71
C GLY A 294 3.52 12.52 10.01
N SER A 295 4.15 11.77 9.09
CA SER A 295 3.51 10.65 8.40
C SER A 295 4.53 9.63 7.88
N ARG A 296 4.15 8.35 7.87
CA ARG A 296 4.91 7.31 7.15
C ARG A 296 4.78 7.45 5.65
N PHE A 297 3.63 7.92 5.18
CA PHE A 297 3.38 8.11 3.76
C PHE A 297 4.09 9.37 3.26
N HIS A 298 4.37 9.38 1.97
CA HIS A 298 5.08 10.46 1.31
C HIS A 298 4.09 11.25 0.45
N SER A 299 4.40 12.52 0.18
CA SER A 299 3.65 13.31 -0.79
C SER A 299 4.06 12.94 -2.22
N ALA A 300 3.23 13.29 -3.20
CA ALA A 300 3.58 13.09 -4.63
C ALA A 300 4.91 13.78 -4.99
N ALA A 301 5.15 14.99 -4.47
CA ALA A 301 6.39 15.72 -4.70
C ALA A 301 7.62 15.03 -4.05
N ALA A 302 7.45 14.39 -2.90
CA ALA A 302 8.52 13.62 -2.25
C ALA A 302 8.83 12.33 -3.02
N TRP A 303 7.82 11.67 -3.60
CA TRP A 303 8.02 10.56 -4.52
C TRP A 303 8.76 11.00 -5.78
N GLN A 304 8.34 12.09 -6.43
CA GLN A 304 9.05 12.64 -7.60
C GLN A 304 10.53 12.92 -7.27
N THR A 305 10.79 13.57 -6.13
CA THR A 305 12.17 13.83 -5.69
C THR A 305 12.98 12.54 -5.50
N SER A 306 12.34 11.47 -5.04
CA SER A 306 13.00 10.17 -4.84
C SER A 306 13.30 9.48 -6.17
N PHE A 307 12.39 9.56 -7.14
CA PHE A 307 12.60 9.10 -8.52
C PHE A 307 13.75 9.87 -9.20
N ASP A 308 13.75 11.20 -9.10
CA ASP A 308 14.80 12.06 -9.64
C ASP A 308 16.17 11.71 -9.03
N ALA A 309 16.23 11.53 -7.70
CA ALA A 309 17.45 11.12 -7.00
C ALA A 309 17.92 9.71 -7.36
N ALA A 310 17.00 8.83 -7.74
CA ALA A 310 17.30 7.49 -8.26
C ALA A 310 17.78 7.51 -9.72
N GLY A 311 17.59 8.63 -10.45
CA GLY A 311 17.79 8.68 -11.89
C GLY A 311 16.80 7.81 -12.66
N VAL A 312 15.58 7.65 -12.12
CA VAL A 312 14.50 6.84 -12.69
C VAL A 312 13.39 7.77 -13.14
N ASP A 313 13.19 7.89 -14.46
CA ASP A 313 12.12 8.69 -15.03
C ASP A 313 10.79 7.95 -14.89
N ALA A 314 9.82 8.55 -14.20
CA ALA A 314 8.54 7.95 -13.87
C ALA A 314 7.38 8.89 -14.18
N GLU A 315 6.37 8.40 -14.89
CA GLU A 315 5.09 9.10 -15.02
C GLU A 315 4.27 8.85 -13.74
N ILE A 316 4.03 9.92 -12.97
CA ILE A 316 3.25 9.86 -11.73
C ILE A 316 1.83 10.38 -11.98
N GLN A 317 0.84 9.57 -11.62
CA GLN A 317 -0.57 9.93 -11.60
C GLN A 317 -1.09 9.86 -10.16
N VAL A 318 -1.92 10.83 -9.78
CA VAL A 318 -2.56 10.91 -8.47
C VAL A 318 -4.04 11.20 -8.67
N ASN A 319 -4.89 10.59 -7.85
CA ASN A 319 -6.33 10.84 -7.92
C ASN A 319 -6.64 12.31 -7.62
N SER A 320 -7.63 12.84 -8.32
CA SER A 320 -8.05 14.24 -8.24
C SER A 320 -9.07 14.49 -7.13
N ALA A 321 -9.69 13.43 -6.62
CA ALA A 321 -10.76 13.50 -5.63
C ALA A 321 -10.60 12.48 -4.50
N GLY A 322 -11.08 12.85 -3.31
CA GLY A 322 -11.10 12.00 -2.13
C GLY A 322 -10.18 12.48 -1.02
N PRO A 323 -10.47 12.15 0.25
CA PRO A 323 -9.64 12.53 1.38
C PRO A 323 -8.36 11.69 1.48
N GLU A 324 -8.32 10.56 0.78
CA GLU A 324 -7.17 9.65 0.70
C GLU A 324 -6.61 9.70 -0.72
N LEU A 325 -5.30 9.94 -0.81
CA LEU A 325 -4.60 10.05 -2.06
C LEU A 325 -3.91 8.73 -2.40
N VAL A 326 -4.08 8.30 -3.64
CA VAL A 326 -3.50 7.11 -4.25
C VAL A 326 -2.69 7.56 -5.45
N MET A 327 -1.44 7.12 -5.49
CA MET A 327 -0.52 7.32 -6.60
C MET A 327 -0.39 6.03 -7.40
N VAL A 328 -0.26 6.16 -8.71
CA VAL A 328 0.45 5.17 -9.53
C VAL A 328 1.62 5.86 -10.23
N ALA A 329 2.80 5.25 -10.14
CA ALA A 329 3.99 5.68 -10.84
C ALA A 329 4.46 4.56 -11.78
N VAL A 330 4.70 4.89 -13.04
CA VAL A 330 5.21 3.95 -14.05
C VAL A 330 6.51 4.48 -14.62
N ALA A 331 7.60 3.74 -14.41
CA ALA A 331 8.91 4.03 -14.97
C ALA A 331 9.28 2.98 -16.01
N THR A 332 9.16 3.34 -17.29
CA THR A 332 9.51 2.48 -18.42
C THR A 332 11.01 2.51 -18.67
N ALA A 333 11.61 1.34 -18.78
CA ALA A 333 13.00 1.19 -19.18
C ALA A 333 13.19 1.59 -20.65
N PRO A 334 14.20 2.41 -21.00
CA PRO A 334 14.53 2.62 -22.41
C PRO A 334 14.84 1.28 -23.08
N ASP A 335 14.51 1.19 -24.37
CA ASP A 335 14.89 0.06 -25.19
C ASP A 335 16.42 -0.10 -25.24
N ALA A 336 16.88 -1.34 -25.47
CA ALA A 336 18.29 -1.58 -25.72
C ALA A 336 18.73 -0.82 -26.98
N PRO A 337 19.91 -0.18 -26.98
CA PRO A 337 20.41 0.62 -28.10
C PRO A 337 20.63 -0.18 -29.39
#